data_AF-A0A956Y3Z4-F1
#
_entry.id   AF-A0A956Y3Z4-F1
#
_cell.length_a   1.000
_cell.length_b   1.000
_cell.length_c   1.000
_cell.angle_alpha   90.00
_cell.angle_beta   90.00
_cell.angle_gamma   90.00
#
_symmetry.space_group_name_H-M   'P 1'
#
loop_
_entity.id
_entity.type
_entity.pdbx_description
1 polymer ?
#
loop_
_entity_poly.entity_id
_entity_poly.type
_entity_poly.pdbx_seq_one_letter_code
_entity_poly.pdbx_strand_id
1 'polypeptide(L)'
;MKWLARLLAVAIALWAVLFFLLAAIDLAVSQAIFNTDTYRAALSRDQVYQELVPNLLTVIVSETRANPTQGLPFNVSGLSERISGEEWHTITADLIPPEWIGQQIDLVISVIDGVTTGRFGIVDQPIDLVPLKRNLTGTANETAVEQLFLALPACTADEIDTIQQHLNGSDVQMPLCQPPEALYSPMSERVSGWLRAIGTGLPDSVTLKALDIEAAELQGLNLLVKLNQQGIALLFVCPIALLSLIVLLVVGSLRSFGRWTGGIIMVSGLLVLLSLLMLQAATLNSLAANWQLSGTENRFMVQIFLALVRSGFLNSSTTLLLIAAVFFGVGFVLLLLSIYAPSQHDSTSAEA
;
A
#
# COMPACT_ATOMS: atom_id res chain seq x y z
N MET A 1 42.63 21.70 -27.52
CA MET A 1 41.18 21.98 -27.43
C MET A 1 40.30 20.74 -27.66
N LYS A 2 40.48 19.92 -28.72
CA LYS A 2 39.62 18.73 -28.98
C LYS A 2 39.53 17.72 -27.83
N TRP A 3 40.59 17.54 -27.04
CA TRP A 3 40.60 16.62 -25.90
C TRP A 3 39.71 17.11 -24.74
N LEU A 4 39.71 18.41 -24.46
CA LEU A 4 38.89 19.02 -23.41
C LEU A 4 37.39 18.90 -23.72
N ALA A 5 37.01 19.12 -24.99
CA ALA A 5 35.62 18.93 -25.44
C ALA A 5 35.14 17.48 -25.29
N ARG A 6 36.02 16.49 -25.54
CA ARG A 6 35.70 15.07 -25.35
C ARG A 6 35.52 14.71 -23.88
N LEU A 7 36.39 15.21 -22.99
CA LEU A 7 36.23 15.00 -21.56
C LEU A 7 34.92 15.61 -21.04
N LEU A 8 34.61 16.83 -21.46
CA LEU A 8 33.36 17.50 -21.11
C LEU A 8 32.15 16.69 -21.60
N ALA A 9 32.19 16.19 -22.84
CA ALA A 9 31.11 15.37 -23.40
C ALA A 9 30.92 14.05 -22.63
N VAL A 10 31.99 13.38 -22.20
CA VAL A 10 31.89 12.18 -21.35
C VAL A 10 31.24 12.53 -20.02
N ALA A 11 31.64 13.64 -19.38
CA ALA A 11 31.01 14.08 -18.14
C ALA A 11 29.51 14.35 -18.32
N ILE A 12 29.13 15.10 -19.38
CA ILE A 12 27.72 15.38 -19.69
C ILE A 12 26.95 14.08 -19.99
N ALA A 13 27.58 13.12 -20.68
CA ALA A 13 26.98 11.82 -20.97
C ALA A 13 26.66 11.04 -19.70
N LEU A 14 27.57 11.02 -18.72
CA LEU A 14 27.32 10.37 -17.42
C LEU A 14 26.13 11.01 -16.68
N TRP A 15 26.05 12.34 -16.69
CA TRP A 15 24.88 13.04 -16.14
C TRP A 15 23.60 12.71 -16.90
N ALA A 16 23.63 12.67 -18.23
CA ALA A 16 22.47 12.30 -19.03
C ALA A 16 21.98 10.88 -18.71
N VAL A 17 22.89 9.91 -18.58
CA VAL A 17 22.56 8.54 -18.15
C VAL A 17 21.87 8.53 -16.78
N LEU A 18 22.42 9.27 -15.81
CA LEU A 18 21.83 9.37 -14.47
C LEU A 18 20.42 9.98 -14.51
N PHE A 19 20.21 11.05 -15.29
CA PHE A 19 18.89 11.67 -15.43
C PHE A 19 17.89 10.74 -16.12
N PHE A 20 18.29 10.00 -17.16
CA PHE A 20 17.42 8.99 -17.77
C PHE A 20 17.02 7.89 -16.79
N LEU A 21 17.96 7.44 -15.95
CA LEU A 21 17.68 6.44 -14.91
C LEU A 21 16.67 6.98 -13.89
N LEU A 22 16.90 8.18 -13.36
CA LEU A 22 16.01 8.81 -12.40
C LEU A 22 14.62 9.06 -12.99
N ALA A 23 14.53 9.56 -14.23
CA ALA A 23 13.26 9.77 -14.93
C ALA A 23 12.49 8.46 -15.15
N ALA A 24 13.19 7.37 -15.50
CA ALA A 24 12.57 6.06 -15.68
C ALA A 24 12.03 5.49 -14.36
N ILE A 25 12.81 5.58 -13.27
CA ILE A 25 12.38 5.14 -11.94
C ILE A 25 11.20 5.97 -11.46
N ASP A 26 11.29 7.29 -11.56
CA ASP A 26 10.23 8.21 -11.14
C ASP A 26 8.91 7.97 -11.90
N LEU A 27 8.98 7.77 -13.23
CA LEU A 27 7.81 7.40 -14.02
C LEU A 27 7.20 6.07 -13.58
N ALA A 28 8.03 5.07 -13.32
CA ALA A 28 7.54 3.76 -12.91
C ALA A 28 7.01 3.73 -11.48
N VAL A 29 7.60 4.51 -10.58
CA VAL A 29 7.15 4.68 -9.19
C VAL A 29 5.84 5.47 -9.18
N SER A 30 5.75 6.55 -9.96
CA SER A 30 4.53 7.35 -10.03
C SER A 30 3.35 6.54 -10.58
N GLN A 31 3.56 5.72 -11.61
CA GLN A 31 2.52 4.83 -12.14
C GLN A 31 2.17 3.66 -11.21
N ALA A 32 3.08 3.24 -10.33
CA ALA A 32 2.81 2.14 -9.40
C ALA A 32 2.15 2.63 -8.11
N ILE A 33 2.73 3.66 -7.47
CA ILE A 33 2.27 4.19 -6.20
C ILE A 33 1.02 5.02 -6.38
N PHE A 34 0.90 5.84 -7.43
CA PHE A 34 -0.26 6.73 -7.59
C PHE A 34 -1.38 6.12 -8.43
N ASN A 35 -1.33 4.82 -8.71
CA ASN A 35 -2.40 4.14 -9.44
C ASN A 35 -3.33 3.41 -8.48
N THR A 36 -4.58 3.90 -8.45
CA THR A 36 -5.72 3.33 -7.73
C THR A 36 -5.90 1.82 -7.95
N ASP A 37 -5.67 1.33 -9.17
CA ASP A 37 -5.77 -0.10 -9.47
C ASP A 37 -4.72 -0.93 -8.73
N THR A 38 -3.58 -0.34 -8.37
CA THR A 38 -2.54 -1.02 -7.59
C THR A 38 -3.00 -1.29 -6.16
N TYR A 39 -3.63 -0.28 -5.53
CA TYR A 39 -4.21 -0.42 -4.19
C TYR A 39 -5.41 -1.35 -4.21
N ARG A 40 -6.29 -1.20 -5.21
CA ARG A 40 -7.43 -2.10 -5.38
C ARG A 40 -6.94 -3.54 -5.58
N ALA A 41 -5.98 -3.81 -6.46
CA ALA A 41 -5.45 -5.17 -6.66
C ALA A 41 -4.71 -5.73 -5.42
N ALA A 42 -4.16 -4.86 -4.56
CA ALA A 42 -3.54 -5.27 -3.30
C ALA A 42 -4.59 -5.63 -2.24
N LEU A 43 -5.64 -4.83 -2.12
CA LEU A 43 -6.68 -4.95 -1.09
C LEU A 43 -7.86 -5.83 -1.51
N SER A 44 -8.13 -5.96 -2.80
CA SER A 44 -9.21 -6.77 -3.37
C SER A 44 -8.90 -8.25 -3.44
N ARG A 45 -7.67 -8.69 -3.09
CA ARG A 45 -7.40 -10.11 -2.95
C ARG A 45 -8.18 -10.61 -1.75
N ASP A 46 -9.05 -11.58 -1.99
CA ASP A 46 -10.02 -12.14 -1.03
C ASP A 46 -9.45 -12.44 0.36
N GLN A 47 -8.15 -12.67 0.47
CA GLN A 47 -7.44 -12.90 1.74
C GLN A 47 -7.30 -11.65 2.61
N VAL A 48 -7.14 -10.45 2.04
CA VAL A 48 -6.95 -9.25 2.86
C VAL A 48 -8.21 -9.00 3.67
N TYR A 49 -9.40 -9.02 3.08
CA TYR A 49 -10.64 -8.84 3.84
C TYR A 49 -10.80 -9.88 4.95
N GLN A 50 -10.55 -11.16 4.63
CA GLN A 50 -10.69 -12.27 5.58
C GLN A 50 -9.71 -12.17 6.75
N GLU A 51 -8.50 -11.65 6.52
CA GLU A 51 -7.48 -11.45 7.56
C GLU A 51 -7.59 -10.09 8.25
N LEU A 52 -8.15 -9.08 7.60
CA LEU A 52 -8.24 -7.70 8.11
C LEU A 52 -9.19 -7.61 9.29
N VAL A 53 -10.39 -8.20 9.18
CA VAL A 53 -11.43 -8.07 10.21
C VAL A 53 -10.97 -8.68 11.55
N PRO A 54 -10.49 -9.94 11.60
CA PRO A 54 -10.07 -10.55 12.85
C PRO A 54 -8.89 -9.83 13.51
N ASN A 55 -7.93 -9.39 12.70
CA ASN A 55 -6.72 -8.73 13.20
C ASN A 55 -6.99 -7.29 13.65
N LEU A 56 -7.82 -6.52 12.94
CA LEU A 56 -8.23 -5.17 13.34
C LEU A 56 -8.96 -5.16 14.69
N LEU A 57 -9.85 -6.13 14.91
CA LEU A 57 -10.56 -6.27 16.19
C LEU A 57 -9.57 -6.44 17.35
N THR A 58 -8.50 -7.21 17.15
CA THR A 58 -7.46 -7.40 18.18
C THR A 58 -6.76 -6.08 18.53
N VAL A 59 -6.44 -5.27 17.52
CA VAL A 59 -5.79 -3.95 17.69
C VAL A 59 -6.72 -2.94 18.36
N ILE A 60 -7.97 -2.81 17.89
CA ILE A 60 -8.95 -1.88 18.48
C ILE A 60 -9.15 -2.18 19.96
N VAL A 61 -9.18 -3.46 20.29
CA VAL A 61 -9.41 -3.87 21.67
C VAL A 61 -8.18 -3.65 22.56
N SER A 62 -6.97 -3.87 22.05
CA SER A 62 -5.76 -3.60 22.83
C SER A 62 -5.66 -2.12 23.21
N GLU A 63 -6.08 -1.21 22.32
CA GLU A 63 -6.17 0.23 22.62
C GLU A 63 -7.30 0.56 23.62
N THR A 64 -8.45 -0.11 23.51
CA THR A 64 -9.57 0.10 24.46
C THR A 64 -9.19 -0.29 25.89
N ARG A 65 -8.28 -1.25 26.06
CA ARG A 65 -7.74 -1.67 27.37
C ARG A 65 -6.97 -0.56 28.09
N ALA A 66 -6.44 0.42 27.36
CA ALA A 66 -5.75 1.57 27.95
C ALA A 66 -6.71 2.55 28.66
N ASN A 67 -8.04 2.39 28.50
CA ASN A 67 -9.05 3.25 29.10
C ASN A 67 -9.99 2.45 30.04
N PRO A 68 -9.66 2.31 31.35
CA PRO A 68 -10.31 1.37 32.26
C PRO A 68 -11.78 1.67 32.57
N THR A 69 -12.27 2.88 32.28
CA THR A 69 -13.68 3.25 32.50
C THR A 69 -14.66 2.62 31.52
N GLN A 70 -14.18 1.99 30.44
CA GLN A 70 -14.99 1.29 29.44
C GLN A 70 -14.40 -0.10 29.11
N GLY A 71 -13.70 -0.70 30.07
CA GLY A 71 -13.07 -2.00 29.90
C GLY A 71 -14.04 -3.08 29.44
N LEU A 72 -13.58 -3.94 28.53
CA LEU A 72 -14.33 -5.10 28.11
C LEU A 72 -14.59 -6.03 29.29
N PRO A 73 -15.78 -6.64 29.38
CA PRO A 73 -16.06 -7.61 30.43
C PRO A 73 -15.18 -8.86 30.30
N PHE A 74 -14.59 -9.13 29.13
CA PHE A 74 -13.78 -10.31 28.85
C PHE A 74 -12.42 -9.97 28.21
N ASN A 75 -11.49 -10.93 28.23
CA ASN A 75 -10.20 -10.80 27.57
C ASN A 75 -10.27 -11.34 26.12
N VAL A 76 -10.45 -10.47 25.14
CA VAL A 76 -10.44 -10.88 23.71
C VAL A 76 -9.15 -11.57 23.25
N SER A 77 -8.01 -11.39 23.93
CA SER A 77 -6.75 -11.94 23.43
C SER A 77 -6.78 -13.48 23.44
N GLY A 78 -7.59 -14.07 24.32
CA GLY A 78 -7.82 -15.52 24.37
C GLY A 78 -8.92 -16.01 23.41
N LEU A 79 -9.62 -15.11 22.72
CA LEU A 79 -10.73 -15.48 21.84
C LEU A 79 -10.25 -16.25 20.62
N SER A 80 -9.18 -15.79 20.00
CA SER A 80 -8.55 -16.45 18.85
C SER A 80 -7.94 -17.82 19.18
N GLU A 81 -7.67 -18.09 20.46
CA GLU A 81 -7.17 -19.39 20.92
C GLU A 81 -8.30 -20.39 21.20
N ARG A 82 -9.52 -19.90 21.46
CA ARG A 82 -10.67 -20.70 21.88
C ARG A 82 -11.70 -20.95 20.77
N ILE A 83 -11.74 -20.11 19.74
CA ILE A 83 -12.70 -20.20 18.63
C ILE A 83 -11.94 -20.51 17.34
N SER A 84 -12.50 -21.35 16.48
CA SER A 84 -11.89 -21.60 15.17
C SER A 84 -11.97 -20.36 14.27
N GLY A 85 -11.02 -20.21 13.34
CA GLY A 85 -11.01 -19.06 12.43
C GLY A 85 -12.27 -18.94 11.56
N GLU A 86 -12.90 -20.07 11.20
CA GLU A 86 -14.12 -20.11 10.38
C GLU A 86 -15.37 -19.66 11.17
N GLU A 87 -15.52 -20.11 12.41
CA GLU A 87 -16.60 -19.67 13.29
C GLU A 87 -16.48 -18.17 13.58
N TRP A 88 -15.25 -17.71 13.87
CA TRP A 88 -14.99 -16.29 14.10
C TRP A 88 -15.30 -15.44 12.86
N HIS A 89 -14.96 -15.92 11.68
CA HIS A 89 -15.31 -15.24 10.43
C HIS A 89 -16.83 -15.13 10.25
N THR A 90 -17.59 -16.17 10.59
CA THR A 90 -19.06 -16.17 10.49
C THR A 90 -19.67 -15.16 11.46
N ILE A 91 -19.26 -15.19 12.73
CA ILE A 91 -19.72 -14.26 13.78
C ILE A 91 -19.40 -12.80 13.41
N THR A 92 -18.18 -12.55 12.92
CA THR A 92 -17.76 -11.19 12.55
C THR A 92 -18.41 -10.68 11.28
N ALA A 93 -18.71 -11.54 10.30
CA ALA A 93 -19.41 -11.15 9.08
C ALA A 93 -20.85 -10.69 9.35
N ASP A 94 -21.53 -11.28 10.34
CA ASP A 94 -22.87 -10.85 10.75
C ASP A 94 -22.85 -9.45 11.39
N LEU A 95 -21.79 -9.13 12.15
CA LEU A 95 -21.63 -7.82 12.80
C LEU A 95 -21.10 -6.75 11.84
N ILE A 96 -20.08 -7.09 11.05
CA ILE A 96 -19.36 -6.20 10.15
C ILE A 96 -19.41 -6.81 8.75
N PRO A 97 -20.44 -6.46 7.95
CA PRO A 97 -20.64 -7.10 6.66
C PRO A 97 -19.45 -6.82 5.72
N PRO A 98 -18.95 -7.84 4.99
CA PRO A 98 -17.78 -7.70 4.13
C PRO A 98 -17.98 -6.63 3.04
N GLU A 99 -19.20 -6.46 2.55
CA GLU A 99 -19.56 -5.41 1.59
C GLU A 99 -19.37 -4.00 2.17
N TRP A 100 -19.64 -3.80 3.45
CA TRP A 100 -19.43 -2.51 4.10
C TRP A 100 -17.94 -2.19 4.20
N ILE A 101 -17.11 -3.18 4.55
CA ILE A 101 -15.64 -3.02 4.58
C ILE A 101 -15.10 -2.73 3.18
N GLY A 102 -15.59 -3.44 2.16
CA GLY A 102 -15.24 -3.17 0.77
C GLY A 102 -15.53 -1.72 0.37
N GLN A 103 -16.70 -1.20 0.75
CA GLN A 103 -17.05 0.20 0.52
C GLN A 103 -16.12 1.18 1.25
N GLN A 104 -15.73 0.88 2.50
CA GLN A 104 -14.78 1.72 3.23
C GLN A 104 -13.38 1.70 2.63
N ILE A 105 -12.93 0.54 2.14
CA ILE A 105 -11.64 0.44 1.45
C ILE A 105 -11.68 1.23 0.14
N ASP A 106 -12.73 1.08 -0.67
CA ASP A 106 -12.89 1.85 -1.91
C ASP A 106 -12.91 3.36 -1.63
N LEU A 107 -13.53 3.79 -0.52
CA LEU A 107 -13.49 5.17 -0.06
C LEU A 107 -12.05 5.61 0.26
N VAL A 108 -11.31 4.85 1.05
CA VAL A 108 -9.91 5.17 1.39
C VAL A 108 -9.03 5.25 0.14
N ILE A 109 -9.20 4.31 -0.79
CA ILE A 109 -8.50 4.31 -2.08
C ILE A 109 -8.84 5.58 -2.87
N SER A 110 -10.12 5.98 -2.90
CA SER A 110 -10.55 7.21 -3.59
C SER A 110 -9.97 8.47 -2.95
N VAL A 111 -9.76 8.47 -1.64
CA VAL A 111 -9.10 9.58 -0.92
C VAL A 111 -7.62 9.63 -1.28
N ILE A 112 -6.93 8.49 -1.31
CA ILE A 112 -5.53 8.42 -1.75
C ILE A 112 -5.41 8.94 -3.19
N ASP A 113 -6.27 8.49 -4.10
CA ASP A 113 -6.33 8.99 -5.48
C ASP A 113 -6.60 10.50 -5.54
N GLY A 114 -7.53 10.98 -4.72
CA GLY A 114 -7.84 12.39 -4.58
C GLY A 114 -6.59 13.19 -4.18
N VAL A 115 -5.92 12.77 -3.13
CA VAL A 115 -4.71 13.41 -2.61
C VAL A 115 -3.57 13.42 -3.64
N THR A 116 -3.35 12.31 -4.35
CA THR A 116 -2.25 12.16 -5.32
C THR A 116 -2.53 12.89 -6.65
N THR A 117 -3.80 13.14 -6.96
CA THR A 117 -4.23 13.96 -8.09
C THR A 117 -4.42 15.44 -7.74
N GLY A 118 -4.23 15.82 -6.48
CA GLY A 118 -4.40 17.18 -5.99
C GLY A 118 -5.85 17.61 -5.71
N ARG A 119 -6.78 16.64 -5.67
CA ARG A 119 -8.20 16.78 -5.33
C ARG A 119 -8.42 16.51 -3.83
N PHE A 120 -8.09 17.49 -2.98
CA PHE A 120 -8.18 17.36 -1.52
C PHE A 120 -9.61 17.39 -0.97
N GLY A 121 -10.60 17.84 -1.74
CA GLY A 121 -12.01 17.88 -1.30
C GLY A 121 -12.63 16.50 -1.02
N ILE A 122 -11.94 15.41 -1.39
CA ILE A 122 -12.39 14.03 -1.15
C ILE A 122 -12.07 13.58 0.29
N VAL A 123 -11.13 14.24 0.98
CA VAL A 123 -10.76 13.91 2.38
C VAL A 123 -11.92 14.16 3.35
N ASP A 124 -12.84 15.06 3.01
CA ASP A 124 -14.02 15.37 3.82
C ASP A 124 -15.19 14.38 3.62
N GLN A 125 -15.03 13.35 2.78
CA GLN A 125 -16.10 12.38 2.54
C GLN A 125 -16.37 11.57 3.83
N PRO A 126 -17.61 11.58 4.34
CA PRO A 126 -17.94 10.88 5.57
C PRO A 126 -17.95 9.36 5.35
N ILE A 127 -17.35 8.62 6.28
CA ILE A 127 -17.52 7.18 6.45
C ILE A 127 -18.86 6.95 7.13
N ASP A 128 -19.79 6.30 6.44
CA ASP A 128 -21.10 5.95 6.98
C ASP A 128 -20.99 4.75 7.94
N LEU A 129 -21.28 4.98 9.22
CA LEU A 129 -21.27 3.98 10.29
C LEU A 129 -22.69 3.48 10.60
N VAL A 130 -23.73 4.01 9.96
CA VAL A 130 -25.12 3.60 10.21
C VAL A 130 -25.33 2.10 10.00
N PRO A 131 -24.79 1.44 8.96
CA PRO A 131 -24.95 0.00 8.79
C PRO A 131 -24.34 -0.79 9.95
N LEU A 132 -23.12 -0.44 10.36
CA LEU A 132 -22.42 -1.07 11.48
C LEU A 132 -23.17 -0.86 12.80
N LYS A 133 -23.61 0.37 13.05
CA LYS A 133 -24.42 0.74 14.21
C LYS A 133 -25.73 -0.04 14.27
N ARG A 134 -26.43 -0.19 13.15
CA ARG A 134 -27.66 -0.98 13.06
C ARG A 134 -27.40 -2.45 13.36
N ASN A 135 -26.30 -3.02 12.89
CA ASN A 135 -25.97 -4.42 13.17
C ASN A 135 -25.61 -4.62 14.65
N LEU A 136 -24.81 -3.72 15.23
CA LEU A 136 -24.45 -3.74 16.65
C LEU A 136 -25.63 -3.49 17.60
N THR A 137 -26.66 -2.77 17.16
CA THR A 137 -27.83 -2.45 17.99
C THR A 137 -29.05 -3.33 17.72
N GLY A 138 -29.07 -4.05 16.61
CA GLY A 138 -30.21 -4.82 16.11
C GLY A 138 -30.16 -6.32 16.40
N THR A 139 -30.91 -7.09 15.64
CA THR A 139 -31.00 -8.56 15.76
C THR A 139 -29.71 -9.27 15.37
N ALA A 140 -28.91 -8.69 14.48
CA ALA A 140 -27.62 -9.26 14.08
C ALA A 140 -26.66 -9.40 15.27
N ASN A 141 -26.70 -8.47 16.23
CA ASN A 141 -25.98 -8.59 17.50
C ASN A 141 -26.42 -9.85 18.28
N GLU A 142 -27.73 -10.04 18.47
CA GLU A 142 -28.25 -11.18 19.23
C GLU A 142 -27.87 -12.52 18.60
N THR A 143 -27.98 -12.62 17.27
CA THR A 143 -27.54 -13.79 16.51
C THR A 143 -26.02 -14.02 16.63
N ALA A 144 -25.21 -12.97 16.52
CA ALA A 144 -23.76 -13.08 16.65
C ALA A 144 -23.34 -13.53 18.07
N VAL A 145 -24.01 -13.04 19.11
CA VAL A 145 -23.75 -13.46 20.51
C VAL A 145 -24.15 -14.90 20.74
N GLU A 146 -25.27 -15.35 20.16
CA GLU A 146 -25.69 -16.74 20.23
C GLU A 146 -24.67 -17.66 19.56
N GLN A 147 -24.27 -17.35 18.33
CA GLN A 147 -23.24 -18.10 17.60
C GLN A 147 -21.90 -18.10 18.34
N LEU A 148 -21.53 -16.97 18.94
CA LEU A 148 -20.32 -16.85 19.76
C LEU A 148 -20.31 -17.85 20.92
N PHE A 149 -21.40 -17.95 21.69
CA PHE A 149 -21.46 -18.91 22.79
C PHE A 149 -21.53 -20.36 22.32
N LEU A 150 -22.12 -20.64 21.15
CA LEU A 150 -22.15 -21.98 20.59
C LEU A 150 -20.78 -22.45 20.10
N ALA A 151 -19.93 -21.52 19.63
CA ALA A 151 -18.57 -21.81 19.17
C ALA A 151 -17.56 -21.94 20.34
N LEU A 152 -17.90 -21.46 21.53
CA LEU A 152 -17.03 -21.51 22.69
C LEU A 152 -17.06 -22.91 23.36
N PRO A 153 -15.95 -23.35 23.98
CA PRO A 153 -15.94 -24.58 24.76
C PRO A 153 -16.79 -24.44 26.03
N ALA A 154 -17.36 -25.55 26.51
CA ALA A 154 -18.13 -25.59 27.75
C ALA A 154 -17.33 -25.02 28.95
N CYS A 155 -17.99 -24.19 29.77
CA CYS A 155 -17.37 -23.62 30.97
C CYS A 155 -17.01 -24.70 32.00
N THR A 156 -15.84 -24.55 32.61
CA THR A 156 -15.44 -25.30 33.81
C THR A 156 -16.20 -24.82 35.05
N ALA A 157 -16.20 -25.61 36.13
CA ALA A 157 -16.86 -25.23 37.38
C ALA A 157 -16.34 -23.89 37.95
N ASP A 158 -15.03 -23.68 37.91
CA ASP A 158 -14.39 -22.44 38.39
C ASP A 158 -14.78 -21.23 37.52
N GLU A 159 -14.89 -21.42 36.20
CA GLU A 159 -15.36 -20.38 35.28
C GLU A 159 -16.84 -20.04 35.53
N ILE A 160 -17.68 -21.02 35.85
CA ILE A 160 -19.10 -20.81 36.22
C ILE A 160 -19.19 -19.96 37.49
N ASP A 161 -18.42 -20.29 38.52
CA ASP A 161 -18.37 -19.51 39.77
C ASP A 161 -17.92 -18.07 39.50
N THR A 162 -16.95 -17.88 38.61
CA THR A 162 -16.46 -16.56 38.19
C THR A 162 -17.56 -15.77 37.46
N ILE A 163 -18.31 -16.41 36.56
CA ILE A 163 -19.46 -15.78 35.88
C ILE A 163 -20.50 -15.33 36.90
N GLN A 164 -20.84 -16.18 37.87
CA GLN A 164 -21.80 -15.83 38.91
C GLN A 164 -21.33 -14.65 39.77
N GLN A 165 -20.05 -14.63 40.15
CA GLN A 165 -19.47 -13.50 40.88
C GLN A 165 -19.56 -12.19 40.08
N HIS A 166 -19.25 -12.23 38.78
CA HIS A 166 -19.37 -11.07 37.90
C HIS A 166 -20.83 -10.61 37.76
N LEU A 167 -21.78 -11.52 37.56
CA LEU A 167 -23.21 -11.20 37.48
C LEU A 167 -23.75 -10.60 38.79
N ASN A 168 -23.16 -10.97 39.93
CA ASN A 168 -23.46 -10.38 41.23
C ASN A 168 -22.76 -9.02 41.48
N GLY A 169 -22.07 -8.46 40.46
CA GLY A 169 -21.44 -7.14 40.52
C GLY A 169 -20.00 -7.13 41.01
N SER A 170 -19.34 -8.29 41.11
CA SER A 170 -17.91 -8.34 41.42
C SER A 170 -17.09 -7.88 40.22
N ASP A 171 -16.02 -7.13 40.47
CA ASP A 171 -15.08 -6.66 39.44
C ASP A 171 -14.08 -7.75 39.03
N VAL A 172 -14.60 -8.91 38.66
CA VAL A 172 -13.81 -10.05 38.16
C VAL A 172 -13.99 -10.14 36.66
N GLN A 173 -12.92 -10.40 35.92
CA GLN A 173 -12.99 -10.55 34.47
C GLN A 173 -13.85 -11.78 34.09
N MET A 174 -14.80 -11.58 33.20
CA MET A 174 -15.67 -12.65 32.71
C MET A 174 -14.87 -13.64 31.85
N PRO A 175 -14.92 -14.95 32.15
CA PRO A 175 -14.26 -15.95 31.32
C PRO A 175 -14.99 -16.13 29.98
N LEU A 176 -14.23 -16.50 28.95
CA LEU A 176 -14.73 -16.77 27.59
C LEU A 176 -15.00 -18.27 27.42
N CYS A 177 -16.21 -18.70 27.75
CA CYS A 177 -16.66 -20.08 27.64
C CYS A 177 -18.18 -20.14 27.40
N GLN A 178 -18.69 -21.29 26.99
CA GLN A 178 -20.12 -21.54 26.78
C GLN A 178 -20.82 -21.78 28.13
N PRO A 179 -21.72 -20.88 28.56
CA PRO A 179 -22.39 -20.99 29.86
C PRO A 179 -23.42 -22.13 29.88
N PRO A 180 -23.73 -22.71 31.06
CA PRO A 180 -24.84 -23.64 31.21
C PRO A 180 -26.18 -22.93 30.95
N GLU A 181 -27.23 -23.69 30.60
CA GLU A 181 -28.56 -23.18 30.22
C GLU A 181 -29.12 -22.16 31.22
N ALA A 182 -28.92 -22.38 32.52
CA ALA A 182 -29.37 -21.47 33.59
C ALA A 182 -28.70 -20.09 33.58
N LEU A 183 -27.48 -19.98 33.03
CA LEU A 183 -26.71 -18.73 32.95
C LEU A 183 -26.64 -18.17 31.53
N TYR A 184 -27.18 -18.88 30.53
CA TYR A 184 -27.10 -18.48 29.13
C TYR A 184 -27.80 -17.13 28.86
N SER A 185 -29.07 -17.01 29.25
CA SER A 185 -29.87 -15.77 29.04
C SER A 185 -29.26 -14.52 29.70
N PRO A 186 -28.90 -14.51 31.00
CA PRO A 186 -28.32 -13.31 31.60
C PRO A 186 -26.95 -12.96 31.00
N MET A 187 -26.16 -13.95 30.57
CA MET A 187 -24.86 -13.71 29.95
C MET A 187 -25.01 -13.17 28.51
N SER A 188 -25.94 -13.70 27.72
CA SER A 188 -26.23 -13.20 26.38
C SER A 188 -26.81 -11.79 26.39
N GLU A 189 -27.70 -11.47 27.33
CA GLU A 189 -28.18 -10.11 27.54
C GLU A 189 -27.06 -9.14 27.91
N ARG A 190 -26.10 -9.58 28.73
CA ARG A 190 -24.95 -8.76 29.14
C ARG A 190 -24.01 -8.46 27.97
N VAL A 191 -23.62 -9.47 27.20
CA VAL A 191 -22.74 -9.30 26.02
C VAL A 191 -23.47 -8.50 24.93
N SER A 192 -24.73 -8.82 24.65
CA SER A 192 -25.53 -8.07 23.68
C SER A 192 -25.68 -6.61 24.12
N GLY A 193 -26.00 -6.36 25.39
CA GLY A 193 -26.11 -5.02 25.96
C GLY A 193 -24.81 -4.22 25.83
N TRP A 194 -23.66 -4.87 25.99
CA TRP A 194 -22.36 -4.26 25.74
C TRP A 194 -22.13 -3.91 24.27
N LEU A 195 -22.41 -4.81 23.32
CA LEU A 195 -22.34 -4.51 21.89
C LEU A 195 -23.30 -3.39 21.47
N ARG A 196 -24.52 -3.35 22.04
CA ARG A 196 -25.46 -2.24 21.86
C ARG A 196 -24.90 -0.93 22.42
N ALA A 197 -24.23 -0.96 23.57
CA ALA A 197 -23.59 0.22 24.15
C ALA A 197 -22.49 0.78 23.23
N ILE A 198 -21.69 -0.08 22.59
CA ILE A 198 -20.75 0.36 21.55
C ILE A 198 -21.50 0.98 20.38
N GLY A 199 -22.48 0.26 19.81
CA GLY A 199 -23.23 0.73 18.65
C GLY A 199 -23.93 2.07 18.90
N THR A 200 -24.50 2.28 20.08
CA THR A 200 -25.12 3.56 20.47
C THR A 200 -24.11 4.68 20.68
N GLY A 201 -22.89 4.37 21.13
CA GLY A 201 -21.78 5.32 21.25
C GLY A 201 -21.15 5.72 19.90
N LEU A 202 -21.33 4.92 18.84
CA LEU A 202 -20.83 5.25 17.51
C LEU A 202 -21.63 6.41 16.90
N PRO A 203 -20.96 7.44 16.35
CA PRO A 203 -21.62 8.46 15.55
C PRO A 203 -22.13 7.85 14.25
N ASP A 204 -23.11 8.50 13.60
CA ASP A 204 -23.68 7.99 12.34
C ASP A 204 -22.68 8.09 11.18
N SER A 205 -21.75 9.04 11.25
CA SER A 205 -20.62 9.11 10.33
C SER A 205 -19.38 9.68 10.99
N VAL A 206 -18.22 9.31 10.46
CA VAL A 206 -16.93 9.90 10.83
C VAL A 206 -16.25 10.46 9.59
N THR A 207 -15.75 11.69 9.67
CA THR A 207 -14.91 12.27 8.62
C THR A 207 -13.46 11.93 8.90
N LEU A 208 -12.64 11.69 7.88
CA LEU A 208 -11.19 11.43 8.03
C LEU A 208 -10.44 12.60 8.68
N LYS A 209 -11.04 13.80 8.69
CA LYS A 209 -10.57 14.95 9.48
C LYS A 209 -10.43 14.65 10.98
N ALA A 210 -11.16 13.65 11.50
CA ALA A 210 -11.05 13.20 12.87
C ALA A 210 -9.73 12.46 13.17
N LEU A 211 -8.98 12.02 12.14
CA LEU A 211 -7.65 11.42 12.29
C LEU A 211 -6.54 12.45 12.59
N ASP A 212 -6.92 13.72 12.83
CA ASP A 212 -6.02 14.82 13.19
C ASP A 212 -4.79 14.96 12.28
N ILE A 213 -4.96 14.64 10.99
CA ILE A 213 -3.94 14.94 9.98
C ILE A 213 -3.91 16.46 9.88
N GLU A 214 -2.86 17.07 10.45
CA GLU A 214 -2.75 18.51 10.51
C GLU A 214 -2.86 19.10 9.09
N ALA A 215 -3.58 20.21 8.95
CA ALA A 215 -3.71 20.89 7.66
C ALA A 215 -2.33 21.24 7.04
N ALA A 216 -1.31 21.42 7.89
CA ALA A 216 0.08 21.61 7.49
C ALA A 216 0.67 20.37 6.78
N GLU A 217 0.37 19.16 7.25
CA GLU A 217 0.82 17.91 6.62
C GLU A 217 0.18 17.72 5.25
N LEU A 218 -1.14 17.95 5.14
CA LEU A 218 -1.86 17.91 3.87
C LEU A 218 -1.30 18.94 2.88
N GLN A 219 -0.96 20.14 3.33
CA GLN A 219 -0.33 21.16 2.50
C GLN A 219 1.07 20.75 2.04
N GLY A 220 1.87 20.15 2.93
CA GLY A 220 3.17 19.59 2.58
C GLY A 220 3.06 18.49 1.52
N LEU A 221 2.09 17.59 1.68
CA LEU A 221 1.83 16.53 0.73
C LEU A 221 1.37 17.07 -0.64
N ASN A 222 0.52 18.09 -0.65
CA ASN A 222 0.12 18.79 -1.88
C ASN A 222 1.31 19.41 -2.61
N LEU A 223 2.21 20.04 -1.86
CA LEU A 223 3.42 20.64 -2.43
C LEU A 223 4.34 19.55 -3.00
N LEU A 224 4.49 18.42 -2.32
CA LEU A 224 5.24 17.27 -2.82
C LEU A 224 4.60 16.67 -4.08
N VAL A 225 3.28 16.50 -4.12
CA VAL A 225 2.56 16.00 -5.30
C VAL A 225 2.73 16.95 -6.48
N LYS A 226 2.60 18.26 -6.27
CA LYS A 226 2.82 19.27 -7.33
C LYS A 226 4.27 19.30 -7.80
N LEU A 227 5.23 19.27 -6.87
CA LEU A 227 6.65 19.18 -7.20
C LEU A 227 6.97 17.90 -7.96
N ASN A 228 6.32 16.79 -7.62
CA ASN A 228 6.49 15.53 -8.32
C ASN A 228 5.92 15.61 -9.74
N GLN A 229 4.68 16.09 -9.89
CA GLN A 229 4.05 16.26 -11.20
C GLN A 229 4.83 17.21 -12.13
N GLN A 230 5.37 18.31 -11.59
CA GLN A 230 6.23 19.23 -12.35
C GLN A 230 7.64 18.66 -12.55
N GLY A 231 8.15 17.93 -11.56
CA GLY A 231 9.45 17.29 -11.52
C GLY A 231 9.60 16.22 -12.60
N ILE A 232 8.56 15.41 -12.84
CA ILE A 232 8.52 14.43 -13.93
C ILE A 232 8.87 15.10 -15.26
N ALA A 233 8.18 16.20 -15.60
CA ALA A 233 8.45 16.90 -16.86
C ALA A 233 9.89 17.43 -16.94
N LEU A 234 10.41 17.98 -15.85
CA LEU A 234 11.79 18.49 -15.78
C LEU A 234 12.83 17.36 -15.91
N LEU A 235 12.59 16.22 -15.25
CA LEU A 235 13.44 15.03 -15.28
C LEU A 235 13.52 14.42 -16.69
N PHE A 236 12.47 14.53 -17.51
CA PHE A 236 12.50 14.08 -18.91
C PHE A 236 13.14 15.12 -19.85
N VAL A 237 12.93 16.42 -19.64
CA VAL A 237 13.48 17.47 -20.49
C VAL A 237 14.99 17.65 -20.29
N CYS A 238 15.48 17.52 -19.05
CA CYS A 238 16.90 17.67 -18.71
C CYS A 238 17.83 16.74 -19.53
N PRO A 239 17.64 15.41 -19.58
CA PRO A 239 18.51 14.52 -20.35
C PRO A 239 18.43 14.80 -21.85
N ILE A 240 17.28 15.22 -22.39
CA ILE A 240 17.15 15.63 -23.80
C ILE A 240 17.96 16.90 -24.07
N ALA A 241 17.91 17.89 -23.18
CA ALA A 241 18.72 19.11 -23.29
C ALA A 241 20.23 18.80 -23.21
N LEU A 242 20.65 17.91 -22.30
CA LEU A 242 22.04 17.46 -22.19
C LEU A 242 22.49 16.69 -23.45
N LEU A 243 21.64 15.82 -24.00
CA LEU A 243 21.91 15.18 -25.29
C LEU A 243 22.07 16.22 -26.40
N SER A 244 21.17 17.20 -26.49
CA SER A 244 21.27 18.29 -27.47
C SER A 244 22.58 19.07 -27.33
N LEU A 245 23.05 19.31 -26.10
CA LEU A 245 24.33 19.97 -25.85
C LEU A 245 25.52 19.10 -26.29
N ILE A 246 25.49 17.79 -26.03
CA ILE A 246 26.51 16.85 -26.55
C ILE A 246 26.54 16.89 -28.08
N VAL A 247 25.38 16.95 -28.71
CA VAL A 247 25.26 17.04 -30.17
C VAL A 247 25.94 18.30 -30.68
N LEU A 248 25.63 19.47 -30.12
CA LEU A 248 26.26 20.74 -30.52
C LEU A 248 27.78 20.75 -30.31
N LEU A 249 28.31 20.11 -29.26
CA LEU A 249 29.73 20.14 -28.93
C LEU A 249 30.59 19.14 -29.71
N VAL A 250 30.05 17.96 -30.05
CA VAL A 250 30.84 16.83 -30.56
C VAL A 250 30.44 16.41 -31.97
N VAL A 251 29.19 16.64 -32.37
CA VAL A 251 28.65 16.07 -33.60
C VAL A 251 29.00 16.97 -34.78
N GLY A 252 30.14 16.66 -35.41
CA GLY A 252 30.46 17.11 -36.76
C GLY A 252 29.88 16.19 -37.86
N SER A 253 29.31 15.03 -37.50
CA SER A 253 28.77 14.05 -38.46
C SER A 253 27.67 13.18 -37.85
N LEU A 254 26.70 12.77 -38.68
CA LEU A 254 25.59 11.87 -38.29
C LEU A 254 26.09 10.54 -37.67
N ARG A 255 27.27 10.07 -38.09
CA ARG A 255 27.94 8.90 -37.51
C ARG A 255 28.36 9.12 -36.06
N SER A 256 28.85 10.30 -35.72
CA SER A 256 29.17 10.63 -34.33
C SER A 256 27.90 10.78 -33.50
N PHE A 257 26.85 11.38 -34.07
CA PHE A 257 25.54 11.50 -33.41
C PHE A 257 25.02 10.16 -32.92
N GLY A 258 24.82 9.20 -33.84
CA GLY A 258 24.22 7.91 -33.48
C GLY A 258 25.07 7.08 -32.53
N ARG A 259 26.41 7.20 -32.58
CA ARG A 259 27.32 6.53 -31.62
C ARG A 259 27.16 7.06 -30.20
N TRP A 260 27.10 8.38 -30.02
CA TRP A 260 27.01 8.99 -28.70
C TRP A 260 25.59 8.87 -28.12
N THR A 261 24.58 9.28 -28.88
CA THR A 261 23.19 9.24 -28.40
C THR A 261 22.70 7.81 -28.23
N GLY A 262 22.98 6.93 -29.21
CA GLY A 262 22.63 5.52 -29.13
C GLY A 262 23.32 4.81 -27.97
N GLY A 263 24.61 5.07 -27.75
CA GLY A 263 25.36 4.52 -26.62
C GLY A 263 24.81 4.96 -25.26
N ILE A 264 24.51 6.25 -25.07
CA ILE A 264 23.95 6.79 -23.82
C ILE A 264 22.58 6.17 -23.52
N ILE A 265 21.68 6.12 -24.50
CA ILE A 265 20.34 5.56 -24.32
C ILE A 265 20.43 4.05 -24.02
N MET A 266 21.28 3.31 -24.73
CA MET A 266 21.46 1.87 -24.51
C MET A 266 22.03 1.56 -23.11
N VAL A 267 23.05 2.30 -22.66
CA VAL A 267 23.60 2.17 -21.30
C VAL A 267 22.54 2.52 -20.25
N SER A 268 21.73 3.55 -20.49
CA SER A 268 20.62 3.91 -19.59
C SER A 268 19.59 2.80 -19.49
N GLY A 269 19.19 2.19 -20.62
CA GLY A 269 18.29 1.04 -20.64
C GLY A 269 18.85 -0.17 -19.87
N LEU A 270 20.15 -0.44 -20.00
CA LEU A 270 20.83 -1.49 -19.24
C LEU A 270 20.79 -1.22 -17.72
N LEU A 271 21.05 0.03 -17.31
CA LEU A 271 21.01 0.41 -15.89
C LEU A 271 19.59 0.34 -15.32
N VAL A 272 18.57 0.73 -16.09
CA VAL A 272 17.16 0.56 -15.70
C VAL A 272 16.86 -0.92 -15.45
N LEU A 273 17.26 -1.81 -16.37
CA LEU A 273 17.07 -3.25 -16.21
C LEU A 273 17.82 -3.80 -14.99
N LEU A 274 19.07 -3.36 -14.77
CA LEU A 274 19.85 -3.76 -13.60
C LEU A 274 19.20 -3.27 -12.29
N SER A 275 18.66 -2.05 -12.27
CA SER A 275 17.96 -1.51 -11.10
C SER A 275 16.68 -2.30 -10.79
N LEU A 276 15.95 -2.75 -11.81
CA LEU A 276 14.79 -3.62 -11.65
C LEU A 276 15.16 -4.96 -11.00
N LEU A 277 16.24 -5.59 -11.48
CA LEU A 277 16.74 -6.85 -10.91
C LEU A 277 17.21 -6.69 -9.46
N MET A 278 17.89 -5.58 -9.14
CA MET A 278 18.31 -5.26 -7.79
C MET A 278 17.11 -5.05 -6.86
N LEU A 279 16.09 -4.33 -7.32
CA LEU A 279 14.85 -4.12 -6.55
C LEU A 279 14.11 -5.44 -6.31
N GLN A 280 14.05 -6.31 -7.33
CA GLN A 280 13.48 -7.65 -7.17
C GLN A 280 14.22 -8.49 -6.13
N ALA A 281 15.56 -8.50 -6.18
CA ALA A 281 16.37 -9.20 -5.18
C ALA A 281 16.16 -8.64 -3.76
N ALA A 282 16.11 -7.31 -3.63
CA ALA A 282 15.88 -6.64 -2.36
C ALA A 282 14.51 -6.98 -1.75
N THR A 283 13.44 -6.95 -2.56
CA THR A 283 12.08 -7.32 -2.08
C THR A 283 12.04 -8.77 -1.60
N LEU A 284 12.58 -9.72 -2.36
CA LEU A 284 12.63 -11.14 -1.97
C LEU A 284 13.44 -11.37 -0.68
N ASN A 285 14.57 -10.68 -0.53
CA ASN A 285 15.37 -10.76 0.70
C ASN A 285 14.64 -10.16 1.91
N SER A 286 13.95 -9.03 1.72
CA SER A 286 13.17 -8.40 2.80
C SER A 286 11.99 -9.27 3.26
N LEU A 287 11.34 -9.97 2.32
CA LEU A 287 10.29 -10.95 2.59
C LEU A 287 10.82 -12.10 3.47
N ALA A 288 11.99 -12.64 3.14
CA ALA A 288 12.62 -13.72 3.89
C ALA A 288 13.05 -13.27 5.30
N ALA A 289 13.61 -12.07 5.44
CA ALA A 289 14.06 -11.55 6.73
C ALA A 289 12.90 -11.19 7.68
N ASN A 290 11.85 -10.53 7.17
CA ASN A 290 10.72 -10.10 7.99
C ASN A 290 9.84 -11.27 8.47
N TRP A 291 9.88 -12.40 7.77
CA TRP A 291 9.22 -13.63 8.20
C TRP A 291 9.76 -14.17 9.54
N GLN A 292 11.01 -13.86 9.91
CA GLN A 292 11.63 -14.36 11.14
C GLN A 292 11.47 -13.43 12.35
N LEU A 293 11.15 -12.15 12.15
CA LEU A 293 11.26 -11.12 13.20
C LEU A 293 9.93 -10.57 13.72
N SER A 294 8.80 -10.86 13.07
CA SER A 294 7.52 -10.27 13.48
C SER A 294 6.77 -11.16 14.48
N GLY A 295 6.62 -10.63 15.71
CA GLY A 295 5.57 -11.05 16.64
C GLY A 295 4.19 -10.96 15.97
N THR A 296 3.22 -11.71 16.47
CA THR A 296 1.89 -11.88 15.85
C THR A 296 1.20 -10.57 15.49
N GLU A 297 1.32 -9.52 16.32
CA GLU A 297 0.73 -8.20 16.05
C GLU A 297 1.36 -7.48 14.85
N ASN A 298 2.68 -7.57 14.66
CA ASN A 298 3.35 -6.91 13.54
C ASN A 298 3.19 -7.65 12.20
N ARG A 299 2.78 -8.93 12.22
CA ARG A 299 2.63 -9.73 11.00
C ARG A 299 1.60 -9.15 10.05
N PHE A 300 0.49 -8.67 10.59
CA PHE A 300 -0.60 -8.12 9.81
C PHE A 300 -0.19 -6.85 9.05
N MET A 301 0.37 -5.86 9.75
CA MET A 301 0.85 -4.63 9.12
C MET A 301 1.95 -4.92 8.11
N VAL A 302 2.85 -5.87 8.42
CA VAL A 302 3.89 -6.31 7.49
C VAL A 302 3.29 -7.00 6.26
N GLN A 303 2.25 -7.83 6.40
CA GLN A 303 1.58 -8.49 5.28
C GLN A 303 0.89 -7.48 4.35
N ILE A 304 0.16 -6.51 4.90
CA ILE A 304 -0.48 -5.44 4.09
C ILE A 304 0.59 -4.63 3.37
N PHE A 305 1.62 -4.19 4.10
CA PHE A 305 2.72 -3.43 3.52
C PHE A 305 3.42 -4.22 2.40
N LEU A 306 3.70 -5.51 2.62
CA LEU A 306 4.30 -6.38 1.62
C LEU A 306 3.37 -6.63 0.43
N ALA A 307 2.06 -6.76 0.65
CA ALA A 307 1.07 -6.90 -0.42
C ALA A 307 1.04 -5.64 -1.30
N LEU A 308 1.08 -4.46 -0.67
CA LEU A 308 1.16 -3.16 -1.36
C LEU A 308 2.48 -3.02 -2.14
N VAL A 309 3.62 -3.28 -1.49
CA VAL A 309 4.94 -3.23 -2.14
C VAL A 309 5.01 -4.21 -3.30
N ARG A 310 4.48 -5.43 -3.14
CA ARG A 310 4.45 -6.44 -4.20
C ARG A 310 3.53 -6.04 -5.35
N SER A 311 2.34 -5.50 -5.06
CA SER A 311 1.41 -5.00 -6.08
C SER A 311 2.05 -3.85 -6.87
N GLY A 312 2.62 -2.87 -6.15
CA GLY A 312 3.34 -1.76 -6.73
C GLY A 312 4.54 -2.21 -7.56
N PHE A 313 5.32 -3.16 -7.07
CA PHE A 313 6.45 -3.71 -7.80
C PHE A 313 6.02 -4.42 -9.09
N LEU A 314 4.97 -5.25 -9.05
CA LEU A 314 4.47 -5.94 -10.25
C LEU A 314 4.05 -4.93 -11.32
N ASN A 315 3.27 -3.91 -10.94
CA ASN A 315 2.83 -2.87 -11.86
C ASN A 315 4.03 -2.04 -12.38
N SER A 316 4.93 -1.62 -11.49
CA SER A 316 6.15 -0.86 -11.81
C SER A 316 7.09 -1.64 -12.74
N SER A 317 7.20 -2.96 -12.54
CA SER A 317 8.12 -3.82 -13.28
C SER A 317 7.78 -3.89 -14.76
N THR A 318 6.49 -3.95 -15.11
CA THR A 318 6.03 -3.93 -16.50
C THR A 318 6.39 -2.61 -17.16
N THR A 319 6.17 -1.49 -16.48
CA THR A 319 6.54 -0.14 -16.98
C THR A 319 8.05 -0.01 -17.17
N LEU A 320 8.86 -0.44 -16.19
CA LEU A 320 10.33 -0.37 -16.29
C LEU A 320 10.88 -1.27 -17.40
N LEU A 321 10.32 -2.47 -17.59
CA LEU A 321 10.69 -3.37 -18.68
C LEU A 321 10.37 -2.75 -20.04
N LEU A 322 9.21 -2.11 -20.18
CA LEU A 322 8.83 -1.41 -21.41
C LEU A 322 9.78 -0.24 -21.68
N ILE A 323 10.07 0.60 -20.69
CA ILE A 323 11.01 1.73 -20.83
C ILE A 323 12.40 1.23 -21.21
N ALA A 324 12.90 0.18 -20.53
CA ALA A 324 14.19 -0.41 -20.84
C ALA A 324 14.20 -0.96 -22.28
N ALA A 325 13.15 -1.67 -22.71
CA ALA A 325 13.03 -2.19 -24.07
C ALA A 325 13.01 -1.06 -25.13
N VAL A 326 12.31 0.03 -24.85
CA VAL A 326 12.30 1.22 -25.73
C VAL A 326 13.69 1.86 -25.79
N PHE A 327 14.37 2.03 -24.66
CA PHE A 327 15.72 2.59 -24.62
C PHE A 327 16.71 1.70 -25.39
N PHE A 328 16.65 0.38 -25.20
CA PHE A 328 17.46 -0.55 -25.98
C PHE A 328 17.14 -0.50 -27.47
N GLY A 329 15.87 -0.50 -27.85
CA GLY A 329 15.44 -0.48 -29.24
C GLY A 329 15.87 0.80 -29.96
N VAL A 330 15.59 1.97 -29.38
CA VAL A 330 15.99 3.27 -29.93
C VAL A 330 17.52 3.40 -29.97
N GLY A 331 18.19 3.03 -28.87
CA GLY A 331 19.65 3.07 -28.79
C GLY A 331 20.31 2.18 -29.85
N PHE A 332 19.80 0.96 -30.04
CA PHE A 332 20.29 0.02 -31.03
C PHE A 332 20.09 0.52 -32.46
N VAL A 333 18.91 1.06 -32.80
CA VAL A 333 18.65 1.64 -34.13
C VAL A 333 19.59 2.81 -34.41
N LEU A 334 19.80 3.71 -33.44
CA LEU A 334 20.73 4.83 -33.60
C LEU A 334 22.19 4.36 -33.79
N LEU A 335 22.60 3.30 -33.09
CA LEU A 335 23.91 2.68 -33.29
C LEU A 335 24.03 2.06 -34.67
N LEU A 336 23.03 1.34 -35.17
CA LEU A 336 23.03 0.80 -36.52
C LEU A 336 23.11 1.90 -37.58
N LEU A 337 22.29 2.94 -37.47
CA LEU A 337 22.34 4.10 -38.38
C LEU A 337 23.73 4.74 -38.38
N SER A 338 24.40 4.79 -37.23
CA SER A 338 25.77 5.30 -37.13
C SER A 338 26.80 4.45 -37.88
N ILE A 339 26.57 3.14 -38.00
CA ILE A 339 27.44 2.22 -38.73
C ILE A 339 27.26 2.40 -40.24
N TYR A 340 26.02 2.57 -40.70
CA TYR A 340 25.68 2.68 -42.13
C TYR A 340 25.79 4.10 -42.72
N ALA A 341 25.91 5.15 -41.89
CA ALA A 341 26.03 6.52 -42.38
C ALA A 341 27.36 6.75 -43.14
N PRO A 342 27.33 7.25 -44.39
CA PRO A 342 28.52 7.44 -45.20
C PRO A 342 29.49 8.48 -44.60
N SER A 343 30.79 8.23 -44.69
CA SER A 343 31.83 9.19 -44.31
C SER A 343 31.88 10.33 -45.32
N GLN A 344 31.63 11.56 -44.88
CA GLN A 344 31.79 12.78 -45.70
C GLN A 344 33.20 12.99 -46.28
N HIS A 345 34.19 12.17 -45.91
CA HIS A 345 35.54 12.24 -46.48
C HIS A 345 35.69 11.58 -47.85
N ASP A 346 34.78 10.68 -48.24
CA ASP A 346 34.91 9.94 -49.50
C ASP A 346 34.38 10.73 -50.71
N SER A 347 33.59 11.80 -50.49
CA SER A 347 33.01 12.60 -51.58
C SER A 347 33.95 13.68 -52.14
N THR A 348 35.01 14.06 -51.41
CA THR A 348 35.96 15.09 -51.88
C THR A 348 37.07 14.54 -52.77
N SER A 349 37.25 13.23 -52.85
CA SER A 349 38.27 12.57 -53.69
C SER A 349 37.73 12.03 -55.02
N ALA A 350 36.45 12.24 -55.32
CA ALA A 350 35.84 11.83 -56.60
C ALA A 350 35.70 12.98 -57.62
N GLU A 351 36.05 14.22 -57.24
CA GLU A 351 36.02 15.41 -58.10
C GLU A 351 37.41 15.99 -58.44
N ALA A 352 38.49 15.26 -58.11
CA ALA A 352 39.86 15.55 -58.54
C ALA A 352 40.38 14.39 -59.38
#